data_AF-A0A813WU41-F1
#
_entry.id   AF-A0A813WU41-F1
#
_cell.length_a   1.000
_cell.length_b   1.000
_cell.length_c   1.000
_cell.angle_alpha   90.00
_cell.angle_beta   90.00
_cell.angle_gamma   90.00
#
_symmetry.space_group_name_H-M   'P 1'
#
loop_
_entity.id
_entity.type
_entity.pdbx_description
1 polymer ?
#
loop_
_entity_poly.entity_id
_entity_poly.type
_entity_poly.pdbx_seq_one_letter_code
_entity_poly.pdbx_strand_id
1 'polypeptide(L)'
;MIKSDASAYQGINGTIDIDSTLVLSIRNYFNGYIDNVKITTRAKTSDEILTAATLAGYFSFDMPSPYNDNGPNSVNGTQNSAVIVSGRVNQAIHFSGSSSYFYAYDFFARWSSSWIILVGPYLTTNTWTHISVTYSYTNGLTLYVNGGYFGQTGRFTFTSSGYITYLQLGFMYTCSSSGSVSNSAYQGSVDEVYVHSRELTQAEVTTLASS
;
A
#
# COMPACT_ATOMS: atom_id res chain seq x y z
N MET A 1 6.63 -14.72 18.50
CA MET A 1 7.51 -13.58 18.83
C MET A 1 7.81 -13.62 20.32
N ILE A 2 9.09 -13.74 20.69
CA ILE A 2 9.53 -13.38 22.03
C ILE A 2 9.46 -11.85 22.06
N LYS A 3 8.53 -11.30 22.82
CA LYS A 3 8.51 -9.86 23.09
C LYS A 3 9.83 -9.52 23.77
N SER A 4 10.52 -8.51 23.26
CA SER A 4 11.48 -7.79 24.09
C SER A 4 10.66 -6.98 25.08
N ASP A 5 10.65 -7.39 26.34
CA ASP A 5 10.05 -6.64 27.45
C ASP A 5 10.88 -5.39 27.84
N ALA A 6 11.83 -5.00 26.99
CA ALA A 6 12.67 -3.84 27.27
C ALA A 6 11.87 -2.55 27.09
N SER A 7 11.81 -1.76 28.17
CA SER A 7 11.29 -0.40 28.20
C SER A 7 11.93 0.46 27.10
N ALA A 8 11.19 1.46 26.62
CA ALA A 8 11.76 2.56 25.83
C ALA A 8 13.01 3.13 26.52
N TYR A 9 14.02 3.52 25.74
CA TYR A 9 15.22 4.18 26.27
C TYR A 9 14.82 5.44 27.06
N GLN A 10 15.18 5.50 28.35
CA GLN A 10 14.82 6.57 29.31
C GLN A 10 15.99 7.56 29.56
N GLY A 11 17.00 7.60 28.68
CA GLY A 11 18.20 8.42 28.91
C GLY A 11 17.91 9.92 29.00
N ILE A 12 18.67 10.63 29.86
CA ILE A 12 18.44 12.04 30.22
C ILE A 12 18.92 13.00 29.13
N ASN A 13 19.99 12.65 28.40
CA ASN A 13 20.51 13.39 27.24
C ASN A 13 21.33 12.43 26.36
N GLY A 14 21.19 12.52 25.03
CA GLY A 14 22.01 11.79 24.07
C GLY A 14 21.98 12.50 22.72
N THR A 15 23.14 12.62 22.08
CA THR A 15 23.25 13.15 20.72
C THR A 15 23.28 12.00 19.73
N ILE A 16 22.42 12.05 18.71
CA ILE A 16 22.54 11.20 17.53
C ILE A 16 23.16 12.08 16.44
N ASP A 17 24.46 11.89 16.20
CA ASP A 17 25.14 12.52 15.07
C ASP A 17 24.87 11.68 13.82
N ILE A 18 24.08 12.23 12.90
CA ILE A 18 23.93 11.74 11.54
C ILE A 18 24.79 12.65 10.66
N ASP A 19 25.54 12.09 9.72
CA ASP A 19 26.25 12.83 8.66
C ASP A 19 27.46 13.66 9.09
N SER A 20 27.91 13.47 10.32
CA SER A 20 29.21 13.99 10.72
C SER A 20 29.93 13.05 11.67
N THR A 21 31.24 12.91 11.47
CA THR A 21 32.12 12.21 12.40
C THR A 21 33.28 13.12 12.76
N LEU A 22 33.67 13.10 14.04
CA LEU A 22 34.86 13.79 14.55
C LEU A 22 36.00 12.79 14.63
N VAL A 23 36.97 12.91 13.73
CA VAL A 23 38.23 12.15 13.77
C VAL A 23 39.37 13.14 13.93
N LEU A 24 40.12 13.05 15.04
CA LEU A 24 41.30 13.88 15.32
C LEU A 24 41.03 15.40 15.21
N SER A 25 39.90 15.87 15.77
CA SER A 25 39.47 17.28 15.75
C SER A 25 39.12 17.86 14.37
N ILE A 26 39.03 17.02 13.33
CA ILE A 26 38.50 17.38 12.02
C ILE A 26 37.09 16.80 11.92
N ARG A 27 36.11 17.66 11.60
CA ARG A 27 34.74 17.21 11.31
C ARG A 27 34.66 16.84 9.83
N ASN A 28 34.45 15.56 9.55
CA ASN A 28 34.14 15.08 8.21
C ASN A 28 32.63 15.04 8.06
N TYR A 29 32.13 15.57 6.95
CA TYR A 29 30.71 15.55 6.63
C TYR A 29 30.44 14.46 5.59
N PHE A 30 29.32 13.76 5.74
CA PHE A 30 28.76 13.03 4.62
C PHE A 30 28.42 14.02 3.51
N ASN A 31 28.89 13.74 2.29
CA ASN A 31 28.56 14.53 1.11
C ASN A 31 27.82 13.60 0.14
N GLY A 32 26.49 13.61 0.25
CA GLY A 32 25.57 12.79 -0.53
C GLY A 32 24.13 13.06 -0.14
N TYR A 33 23.21 12.24 -0.64
CA TYR A 33 21.79 12.35 -0.32
C TYR A 33 21.38 11.28 0.69
N ILE A 34 20.57 11.68 1.65
CA ILE A 34 19.95 10.79 2.64
C ILE A 34 18.46 10.94 2.46
N ASP A 35 17.82 9.79 2.29
CA ASP A 35 16.38 9.71 2.22
C ASP A 35 15.79 9.54 3.65
N ASN A 36 14.60 8.98 3.78
CA ASN A 36 13.82 8.83 5.01
C ASN A 36 14.63 8.47 6.28
N VAL A 37 14.78 9.45 7.19
CA VAL A 37 15.31 9.25 8.54
C VAL A 37 14.17 9.18 9.54
N LYS A 38 14.07 8.06 10.26
CA LYS A 38 13.04 7.86 11.29
C LYS A 38 13.65 7.59 12.65
N ILE A 39 13.37 8.48 13.59
CA ILE A 39 13.73 8.32 15.01
C ILE A 39 12.48 7.87 15.76
N THR A 40 12.59 6.83 16.58
CA THR A 40 11.47 6.26 17.34
C THR A 40 11.79 6.18 18.82
N THR A 41 10.78 6.44 19.65
CA THR A 41 10.91 6.39 21.12
C THR A 41 10.85 4.98 21.69
N ARG A 42 10.53 3.98 20.87
CA ARG A 42 10.56 2.56 21.24
C ARG A 42 11.30 1.72 20.21
N ALA A 43 11.73 0.54 20.63
CA ALA A 43 12.19 -0.49 19.71
C ALA A 43 11.05 -0.90 18.76
N LYS A 44 11.39 -1.05 17.49
CA LYS A 44 10.50 -1.61 16.46
C LYS A 44 10.91 -3.04 16.15
N THR A 45 9.91 -3.86 15.85
CA THR A 45 10.13 -5.21 15.33
C THR A 45 10.69 -5.15 13.91
N SER A 46 11.31 -6.25 13.46
CA SER A 46 11.73 -6.41 12.06
C SER A 46 10.59 -6.18 11.09
N ASP A 47 9.39 -6.65 11.45
CA ASP A 47 8.21 -6.61 10.58
C ASP A 47 7.67 -5.19 10.44
N GLU A 48 7.67 -4.40 11.52
CA GLU A 48 7.32 -2.98 11.46
C GLU A 48 8.31 -2.16 10.64
N ILE A 49 9.60 -2.48 10.75
CA ILE A 49 10.65 -1.83 9.96
C ILE A 49 10.49 -2.20 8.49
N LEU A 50 10.30 -3.49 8.19
CA LEU A 50 10.11 -3.98 6.83
C LEU A 50 8.84 -3.41 6.20
N THR A 51 7.73 -3.39 6.93
CA THR A 51 6.46 -2.80 6.47
C THR A 51 6.64 -1.33 6.13
N ALA A 52 7.26 -0.55 7.01
CA ALA A 52 7.55 0.85 6.74
C ALA A 52 8.51 1.05 5.55
N ALA A 53 9.55 0.23 5.43
CA ALA A 53 10.53 0.30 4.36
C ALA A 53 9.99 -0.11 2.99
N THR A 54 8.87 -0.84 2.95
CA THR A 54 8.29 -1.37 1.71
C THR A 54 6.92 -0.79 1.40
N LEU A 55 6.42 0.14 2.21
CA LEU A 55 5.21 0.88 1.91
C LEU A 55 5.49 1.84 0.75
N ALA A 56 4.79 1.65 -0.36
CA ALA A 56 4.93 2.43 -1.57
C ALA A 56 3.90 3.57 -1.66
N GLY A 57 2.74 3.40 -1.02
CA GLY A 57 1.72 4.44 -0.90
C GLY A 57 0.63 4.02 0.10
N TYR A 58 0.00 5.02 0.73
CA TYR A 58 -1.07 4.82 1.70
C TYR A 58 -2.12 5.93 1.59
N PHE A 59 -3.38 5.56 1.34
CA PHE A 59 -4.51 6.49 1.22
C PHE A 59 -5.59 6.12 2.22
N SER A 60 -5.74 6.92 3.28
CA SER A 60 -6.83 6.78 4.26
C SER A 60 -8.15 7.37 3.78
N PHE A 61 -8.10 8.34 2.86
CA PHE A 61 -9.27 9.13 2.44
C PHE A 61 -9.90 10.02 3.53
N ASP A 62 -9.16 10.27 4.60
CA ASP A 62 -9.55 11.18 5.67
C ASP A 62 -9.30 12.65 5.32
N MET A 63 -10.25 13.51 5.69
CA MET A 63 -10.11 14.97 5.62
C MET A 63 -9.06 15.46 6.63
N PRO A 64 -8.39 16.61 6.36
CA PRO A 64 -8.69 17.61 5.32
C PRO A 64 -8.10 17.31 3.94
N SER A 65 -7.23 16.32 3.82
CA SER A 65 -6.47 16.04 2.58
C SER A 65 -6.66 14.59 2.13
N PRO A 66 -7.89 14.20 1.74
CA PRO A 66 -8.28 12.80 1.55
C PRO A 66 -7.57 12.12 0.38
N TYR A 67 -6.95 12.88 -0.53
CA TYR A 67 -6.28 12.33 -1.70
C TYR A 67 -4.76 12.35 -1.58
N ASN A 68 -4.22 12.81 -0.45
CA ASN A 68 -2.78 12.80 -0.23
C ASN A 68 -2.30 11.38 0.09
N ASP A 69 -1.11 11.05 -0.41
CA ASP A 69 -0.35 9.89 0.04
C ASP A 69 0.16 10.16 1.46
N ASN A 70 -0.29 9.34 2.40
CA ASN A 70 0.18 9.30 3.78
C ASN A 70 1.40 8.36 3.93
N GLY A 71 1.83 7.72 2.84
CA GLY A 71 3.06 6.95 2.71
C GLY A 71 4.29 7.84 2.48
N PRO A 72 5.46 7.21 2.27
CA PRO A 72 6.73 7.94 2.20
C PRO A 72 7.00 8.61 0.85
N ASN A 73 6.26 8.28 -0.21
CA ASN A 73 6.65 8.62 -1.59
C ASN A 73 5.91 9.84 -2.16
N SER A 74 5.01 10.46 -1.39
CA SER A 74 4.24 11.65 -1.83
C SER A 74 3.49 11.42 -3.14
N VAL A 75 3.06 10.18 -3.41
CA VAL A 75 2.33 9.80 -4.62
C VAL A 75 0.85 10.18 -4.52
N ASN A 76 0.58 11.49 -4.37
CA ASN A 76 -0.77 12.01 -4.18
C ASN A 76 -1.68 11.65 -5.36
N GLY A 77 -2.96 11.41 -5.05
CA GLY A 77 -3.96 11.09 -6.04
C GLY A 77 -4.89 12.24 -6.40
N THR A 78 -5.69 11.98 -7.44
CA THR A 78 -6.80 12.82 -7.91
C THR A 78 -8.03 11.95 -8.09
N GLN A 79 -9.22 12.53 -7.93
CA GLN A 79 -10.48 11.83 -8.18
C GLN A 79 -11.35 12.53 -9.22
N ASN A 80 -12.26 11.76 -9.81
CA ASN A 80 -13.40 12.26 -10.57
C ASN A 80 -14.69 11.69 -9.97
N SER A 81 -15.65 12.56 -9.66
CA SER A 81 -17.00 12.19 -9.20
C SER A 81 -17.04 11.18 -8.05
N ALA A 82 -15.98 11.08 -7.26
CA ALA A 82 -15.92 10.31 -6.02
C ALA A 82 -16.15 11.26 -4.85
N VAL A 83 -16.79 10.76 -3.79
CA VAL A 83 -17.15 11.58 -2.62
C VAL A 83 -16.60 10.95 -1.36
N ILE A 84 -16.28 11.78 -0.36
CA ILE A 84 -15.86 11.30 0.95
C ILE A 84 -17.09 11.07 1.82
N VAL A 85 -17.19 9.87 2.39
CA VAL A 85 -18.29 9.42 3.27
C VAL A 85 -17.73 8.85 4.57
N SER A 86 -18.58 8.42 5.50
CA SER A 86 -18.12 7.66 6.67
C SER A 86 -17.51 6.32 6.24
N GLY A 87 -16.31 6.04 6.74
CA GLY A 87 -15.52 4.85 6.44
C GLY A 87 -15.71 3.73 7.45
N ARG A 88 -14.94 2.65 7.28
CA ARG A 88 -14.73 1.64 8.31
C ARG A 88 -13.88 2.24 9.43
N VAL A 89 -12.84 2.98 9.04
CA VAL A 89 -12.00 3.79 9.92
C VAL A 89 -12.25 5.24 9.50
N ASN A 90 -12.81 6.07 10.38
CA ASN A 90 -13.08 7.49 10.10
C ASN A 90 -13.89 7.73 8.80
N GLN A 91 -13.23 8.06 7.68
CA GLN A 91 -13.83 8.41 6.40
C GLN A 91 -13.32 7.50 5.27
N ALA A 92 -14.09 7.37 4.21
CA ALA A 92 -13.77 6.54 3.06
C ALA A 92 -14.10 7.27 1.76
N ILE A 93 -13.45 6.86 0.66
CA ILE A 93 -13.84 7.29 -0.68
C ILE A 93 -14.98 6.43 -1.20
N HIS A 94 -16.03 7.04 -1.74
CA HIS A 94 -17.20 6.37 -2.30
C HIS A 94 -17.32 6.61 -3.80
N PHE A 95 -17.53 5.52 -4.54
CA PHE A 95 -17.71 5.53 -5.98
C PHE A 95 -19.17 5.23 -6.34
N SER A 96 -19.73 6.04 -7.24
CA SER A 96 -21.14 5.94 -7.64
C SER A 96 -21.45 4.79 -8.61
N GLY A 97 -20.42 4.17 -9.20
CA GLY A 97 -20.57 3.23 -10.31
C GLY A 97 -20.78 3.89 -11.67
N SER A 98 -20.61 5.21 -11.81
CA SER A 98 -20.73 5.93 -13.10
C SER A 98 -19.62 6.95 -13.28
N SER A 99 -18.59 6.61 -14.07
CA SER A 99 -17.40 7.45 -14.33
C SER A 99 -16.76 8.04 -13.06
N SER A 100 -16.92 7.37 -11.92
CA SER A 100 -16.43 7.80 -10.61
C SER A 100 -15.16 7.01 -10.30
N TYR A 101 -14.03 7.68 -10.18
CA TYR A 101 -12.73 7.04 -10.01
C TYR A 101 -11.75 7.87 -9.20
N PHE A 102 -10.72 7.20 -8.70
CA PHE A 102 -9.53 7.78 -8.10
C PHE A 102 -8.31 7.21 -8.81
N TYR A 103 -7.31 8.04 -9.08
CA TYR A 103 -6.01 7.56 -9.52
C TYR A 103 -4.86 8.25 -8.79
N ALA A 104 -3.74 7.55 -8.66
CA ALA A 104 -2.46 8.08 -8.20
C ALA A 104 -1.35 7.60 -9.14
N TYR A 105 -0.49 8.50 -9.60
CA TYR A 105 0.60 8.21 -10.55
C TYR A 105 1.87 7.74 -9.83
N ASP A 106 2.92 7.46 -10.60
CA ASP A 106 4.28 7.16 -10.12
C ASP A 106 4.47 5.81 -9.42
N PHE A 107 3.50 4.91 -9.57
CA PHE A 107 3.74 3.49 -9.32
C PHE A 107 4.47 2.88 -10.53
N PHE A 108 5.35 1.90 -10.32
CA PHE A 108 6.01 1.18 -11.43
C PHE A 108 5.21 -0.07 -11.79
N ALA A 109 4.69 -0.16 -13.02
CA ALA A 109 3.96 -1.35 -13.47
C ALA A 109 4.90 -2.48 -13.87
N ARG A 110 4.44 -3.69 -13.57
CA ARG A 110 4.93 -4.92 -14.17
C ARG A 110 3.80 -5.44 -15.06
N TRP A 111 4.01 -5.53 -16.37
CA TRP A 111 3.01 -6.04 -17.31
C TRP A 111 3.31 -7.51 -17.63
N SER A 112 2.27 -8.31 -17.79
CA SER A 112 2.40 -9.70 -18.25
C SER A 112 2.01 -9.75 -19.72
N SER A 113 2.64 -10.65 -20.48
CA SER A 113 2.28 -10.94 -21.87
C SER A 113 0.90 -11.60 -22.02
N SER A 114 0.17 -11.80 -20.92
CA SER A 114 -1.16 -12.42 -20.87
C SER A 114 -1.99 -11.81 -19.75
N TRP A 115 -3.28 -11.62 -19.97
CA TRP A 115 -4.22 -11.22 -18.92
C TRP A 115 -4.27 -12.29 -17.84
N ILE A 116 -3.72 -11.99 -16.66
CA ILE A 116 -3.79 -12.88 -15.50
C ILE A 116 -5.06 -12.53 -14.73
N ILE A 117 -5.99 -13.49 -14.65
CA ILE A 117 -7.26 -13.32 -13.93
C ILE A 117 -7.22 -14.23 -12.69
N LEU A 118 -7.46 -13.64 -11.52
CA LEU A 118 -7.71 -14.34 -10.27
C LEU A 118 -9.11 -13.95 -9.79
N VAL A 119 -10.08 -14.88 -9.93
CA VAL A 119 -11.47 -14.64 -9.55
C VAL A 119 -11.65 -14.95 -8.07
N GLY A 120 -12.13 -13.98 -7.29
CA GLY A 120 -12.41 -14.11 -5.86
C GLY A 120 -13.77 -14.76 -5.54
N PRO A 121 -14.08 -14.94 -4.24
CA PRO A 121 -15.37 -15.45 -3.82
C PRO A 121 -16.49 -14.42 -4.01
N TYR A 122 -17.73 -14.87 -3.92
CA TYR A 122 -18.86 -13.97 -3.73
C TYR A 122 -18.76 -13.25 -2.39
N LEU A 123 -18.83 -11.92 -2.42
CA LEU A 123 -18.80 -11.08 -1.23
C LEU A 123 -20.21 -10.74 -0.79
N THR A 124 -20.39 -10.59 0.52
CA THR A 124 -21.66 -10.09 1.09
C THR A 124 -21.76 -8.60 0.81
N THR A 125 -22.86 -8.16 0.20
CA THR A 125 -23.08 -6.75 -0.10
C THR A 125 -23.26 -5.92 1.16
N ASN A 126 -22.95 -4.63 1.08
CA ASN A 126 -23.10 -3.67 2.19
C ASN A 126 -22.34 -4.06 3.48
N THR A 127 -21.25 -4.83 3.36
CA THR A 127 -20.40 -5.22 4.48
C THR A 127 -18.94 -4.90 4.13
N TRP A 128 -18.24 -4.23 5.05
CA TRP A 128 -16.81 -3.98 4.91
C TRP A 128 -16.06 -5.31 4.82
N THR A 129 -15.37 -5.51 3.70
CA THR A 129 -14.57 -6.71 3.45
C THR A 129 -13.15 -6.27 3.18
N HIS A 130 -12.19 -6.81 3.93
CA HIS A 130 -10.79 -6.56 3.66
C HIS A 130 -10.32 -7.46 2.51
N ILE A 131 -9.70 -6.86 1.50
CA ILE A 131 -9.16 -7.56 0.33
C ILE A 131 -7.68 -7.24 0.22
N SER A 132 -6.85 -8.26 0.02
CA SER A 132 -5.45 -8.09 -0.33
C SER A 132 -5.07 -8.96 -1.50
N VAL A 133 -4.31 -8.39 -2.42
CA VAL A 133 -3.67 -9.13 -3.50
C VAL A 133 -2.17 -8.93 -3.39
N THR A 134 -1.43 -10.01 -3.26
CA THR A 134 0.04 -9.99 -3.26
C THR A 134 0.58 -10.61 -4.53
N TYR A 135 1.85 -10.33 -4.84
CA TYR A 135 2.54 -10.97 -5.95
C TYR A 135 3.96 -11.39 -5.55
N SER A 136 4.32 -12.61 -5.90
CA SER A 136 5.72 -13.01 -6.03
C SER A 136 5.95 -13.88 -7.26
N TYR A 137 7.22 -14.01 -7.63
CA TYR A 137 7.60 -14.90 -8.72
C TYR A 137 7.22 -16.36 -8.43
N THR A 138 7.28 -16.80 -7.18
CA THR A 138 7.02 -18.20 -6.82
C THR A 138 5.53 -18.50 -6.80
N ASN A 139 4.72 -17.60 -6.22
CA ASN A 139 3.29 -17.83 -5.96
C ASN A 139 2.38 -17.26 -7.06
N GLY A 140 2.89 -16.33 -7.87
CA GLY A 140 2.07 -15.49 -8.74
C GLY A 140 1.24 -14.50 -7.92
N LEU A 141 0.06 -14.14 -8.44
CA LEU A 141 -0.94 -13.40 -7.67
C LEU A 141 -1.54 -14.31 -6.60
N THR A 142 -1.62 -13.82 -5.37
CA THR A 142 -2.32 -14.46 -4.26
C THR A 142 -3.38 -13.53 -3.71
N LEU A 143 -4.62 -14.01 -3.62
CA LEU A 143 -5.77 -13.29 -3.09
C LEU A 143 -6.06 -13.73 -1.65
N TYR A 144 -6.32 -12.74 -0.81
CA TYR A 144 -6.76 -12.91 0.56
C TYR A 144 -8.07 -12.13 0.79
N VAL A 145 -8.97 -12.71 1.57
CA VAL A 145 -10.27 -12.12 1.93
C VAL A 145 -10.44 -12.17 3.44
N ASN A 146 -10.73 -11.03 4.06
CA ASN A 146 -10.84 -10.87 5.52
C ASN A 146 -9.62 -11.44 6.29
N GLY A 147 -8.44 -11.27 5.69
CA GLY A 147 -7.19 -11.73 6.27
C GLY A 147 -6.90 -13.21 6.06
N GLY A 148 -7.80 -14.00 5.48
CA GLY A 148 -7.58 -15.42 5.16
C GLY A 148 -7.13 -15.64 3.71
N TYR A 149 -6.20 -16.58 3.50
CA TYR A 149 -5.84 -17.05 2.16
C TYR A 149 -7.07 -17.57 1.41
N PHE A 150 -7.25 -17.11 0.17
CA PHE A 150 -8.32 -17.60 -0.71
C PHE A 150 -7.79 -18.48 -1.84
N GLY A 151 -6.82 -17.98 -2.61
CA GLY A 151 -6.31 -18.69 -3.78
C GLY A 151 -5.17 -17.95 -4.47
N GLN A 152 -4.48 -18.65 -5.38
CA GLN A 152 -3.39 -18.09 -6.17
C GLN A 152 -3.41 -18.59 -7.62
N THR A 153 -2.74 -17.83 -8.48
CA THR A 153 -2.59 -18.14 -9.91
C THR A 153 -1.47 -19.15 -10.21
N GLY A 154 -0.54 -19.34 -9.27
CA GLY A 154 0.70 -20.07 -9.51
C GLY A 154 1.73 -19.22 -10.24
N ARG A 155 2.96 -19.73 -10.36
CA ARG A 155 4.10 -18.98 -10.91
C ARG A 155 3.83 -18.43 -12.31
N PHE A 156 4.02 -17.13 -12.45
CA PHE A 156 4.20 -16.45 -13.73
C PHE A 156 5.13 -15.24 -13.57
N THR A 157 5.53 -14.63 -14.68
CA THR A 157 6.43 -13.47 -14.69
C THR A 157 5.75 -12.27 -15.28
N PHE A 158 5.86 -11.14 -14.59
CA PHE A 158 5.66 -9.84 -15.21
C PHE A 158 6.98 -9.30 -15.79
N THR A 159 6.97 -8.89 -17.05
CA THR A 159 8.05 -8.14 -17.69
C THR A 159 7.88 -6.63 -17.43
N SER A 160 8.98 -5.93 -17.13
CA SER A 160 8.94 -4.47 -16.99
C SER A 160 8.56 -3.85 -18.33
N SER A 161 7.59 -2.94 -18.30
CA SER A 161 7.21 -2.19 -19.49
C SER A 161 8.08 -0.95 -19.72
N GLY A 162 8.84 -0.52 -18.69
CA GLY A 162 9.56 0.75 -18.71
C GLY A 162 8.68 2.00 -18.57
N TYR A 163 7.36 1.85 -18.42
CA TYR A 163 6.41 2.95 -18.24
C TYR A 163 5.98 3.10 -16.78
N ILE A 164 5.76 4.35 -16.38
CA ILE A 164 5.07 4.70 -15.13
C ILE A 164 3.62 4.24 -15.24
N THR A 165 3.12 3.63 -14.18
CA THR A 165 1.71 3.26 -14.03
C THR A 165 1.04 4.09 -12.95
N TYR A 166 -0.27 3.93 -12.89
CA TYR A 166 -1.10 4.49 -11.85
C TYR A 166 -1.82 3.37 -11.08
N LEU A 167 -2.09 3.64 -9.80
CA LEU A 167 -3.16 2.97 -9.07
C LEU A 167 -4.47 3.60 -9.53
N GLN A 168 -5.46 2.80 -9.93
CA GLN A 168 -6.80 3.28 -10.26
C GLN A 168 -7.87 2.49 -9.50
N LEU A 169 -8.81 3.21 -8.89
CA LEU A 169 -9.94 2.67 -8.13
C LEU A 169 -11.25 3.24 -8.67
N GLY A 170 -12.35 2.50 -8.49
CA GLY A 170 -13.68 2.93 -8.96
C GLY A 170 -13.97 2.49 -10.38
N PHE A 171 -14.03 3.45 -11.30
CA PHE A 171 -14.33 3.24 -12.72
C PHE A 171 -13.06 3.09 -13.55
N MET A 172 -12.96 2.05 -14.41
CA MET A 172 -11.88 1.87 -15.38
C MET A 172 -12.34 2.10 -16.83
N TYR A 173 -11.67 3.01 -17.55
CA TYR A 173 -11.85 3.18 -18.99
C TYR A 173 -11.10 2.08 -19.74
N THR A 174 -11.78 1.04 -20.23
CA THR A 174 -11.17 0.09 -21.17
C THR A 174 -11.65 0.34 -22.58
N CYS A 175 -10.72 0.32 -23.55
CA CYS A 175 -11.01 0.35 -24.98
C CYS A 175 -11.44 -1.02 -25.55
N SER A 176 -11.53 -2.08 -24.75
CA SER A 176 -11.91 -3.42 -25.22
C SER A 176 -12.62 -4.22 -24.13
N SER A 177 -13.95 -4.17 -24.14
CA SER A 177 -14.82 -5.05 -23.36
C SER A 177 -14.81 -6.47 -23.94
N SER A 178 -13.73 -7.21 -23.73
CA SER A 178 -13.71 -8.65 -24.03
C SER A 178 -13.82 -9.45 -22.73
N GLY A 179 -15.05 -9.57 -22.23
CA GLY A 179 -15.49 -10.81 -21.57
C GLY A 179 -15.42 -10.94 -20.05
N SER A 180 -15.20 -9.91 -19.23
CA SER A 180 -15.28 -10.12 -17.76
C SER A 180 -15.94 -9.05 -16.90
N VAL A 181 -16.15 -7.81 -17.36
CA VAL A 181 -17.15 -6.91 -16.74
C VAL A 181 -17.60 -5.91 -17.80
N SER A 182 -18.86 -5.98 -18.22
CA SER A 182 -19.48 -4.95 -19.08
C SER A 182 -19.79 -3.66 -18.31
N ASN A 183 -19.60 -3.69 -16.99
CA ASN A 183 -19.64 -2.53 -16.10
C ASN A 183 -18.29 -2.43 -15.37
N SER A 184 -17.32 -1.75 -15.98
CA SER A 184 -16.00 -1.48 -15.40
C SER A 184 -16.04 -0.49 -14.21
N ALA A 185 -17.21 -0.31 -13.59
CA ALA A 185 -17.46 0.65 -12.54
C ALA A 185 -17.75 -0.06 -11.20
N TYR A 186 -16.87 0.13 -10.23
CA TYR A 186 -17.17 -0.22 -8.85
C TYR A 186 -18.16 0.79 -8.26
N GLN A 187 -19.21 0.27 -7.62
CA GLN A 187 -20.15 1.05 -6.82
C GLN A 187 -20.01 0.61 -5.36
N GLY A 188 -19.54 1.53 -4.53
CA GLY A 188 -19.24 1.23 -3.13
C GLY A 188 -18.14 2.11 -2.58
N SER A 189 -17.84 1.90 -1.30
CA SER A 189 -16.79 2.62 -0.60
C SER A 189 -15.49 1.79 -0.55
N VAL A 190 -14.36 2.49 -0.54
CA VAL A 190 -13.02 1.95 -0.31
C VAL A 190 -12.37 2.78 0.79
N ASP A 191 -11.66 2.10 1.67
CA ASP A 191 -11.05 2.71 2.84
C ASP A 191 -9.67 2.07 3.05
N GLU A 192 -8.74 2.82 3.67
CA GLU A 192 -7.44 2.31 4.12
C GLU A 192 -6.65 1.56 3.03
N VAL A 193 -6.29 2.25 1.94
CA VAL A 193 -5.60 1.61 0.80
C VAL A 193 -4.09 1.65 0.97
N TYR A 194 -3.48 0.48 1.06
CA TYR A 194 -2.03 0.29 1.15
C TYR A 194 -1.47 -0.32 -0.13
N VAL A 195 -0.33 0.19 -0.59
CA VAL A 195 0.46 -0.40 -1.69
C VAL A 195 1.85 -0.74 -1.14
N HIS A 196 2.28 -1.99 -1.32
CA HIS A 196 3.61 -2.45 -0.90
C HIS A 196 4.46 -2.89 -2.08
N SER A 197 5.78 -2.66 -2.00
CA SER A 197 6.77 -3.04 -3.01
C SER A 197 7.23 -4.50 -2.92
N ARG A 198 6.51 -5.34 -2.17
CA ARG A 198 6.83 -6.76 -1.96
C ARG A 198 5.58 -7.61 -1.75
N GLU A 199 5.77 -8.92 -1.77
CA GLU A 199 4.78 -9.87 -1.25
C GLU A 199 4.63 -9.69 0.26
N LEU A 200 3.39 -9.51 0.72
CA LEU A 200 3.05 -9.59 2.13
C LEU A 200 2.87 -11.04 2.55
N THR A 201 3.29 -11.35 3.77
CA THR A 201 3.05 -12.65 4.39
C THR A 201 1.61 -12.76 4.89
N GLN A 202 1.16 -13.99 5.11
CA GLN A 202 -0.14 -14.27 5.72
C GLN A 202 -0.36 -13.51 7.05
N ALA A 203 0.66 -13.43 7.91
CA ALA A 203 0.54 -12.76 9.21
C ALA A 203 0.36 -11.24 9.06
N GLU A 204 1.06 -10.63 8.10
CA GLU A 204 0.92 -9.20 7.79
C GLU A 204 -0.47 -8.90 7.22
N VAL A 205 -0.96 -9.74 6.31
CA VAL A 205 -2.31 -9.62 5.74
C VAL A 205 -3.40 -9.77 6.81
N THR A 206 -3.23 -10.70 7.75
CA THR A 206 -4.16 -10.84 8.89
C THR A 206 -4.12 -9.61 9.80
N THR A 207 -2.94 -9.02 10.01
CA THR A 207 -2.80 -7.79 10.82
C THR A 207 -3.57 -6.64 10.19
N LEU A 208 -3.40 -6.40 8.88
CA LEU A 208 -4.14 -5.37 8.13
C LEU A 208 -5.65 -5.62 8.08
N ALA A 209 -6.09 -6.88 8.06
CA ALA A 209 -7.53 -7.19 8.10
C ALA A 209 -8.19 -6.82 9.44
N SER A 210 -7.39 -6.78 10.51
CA SER A 210 -7.83 -6.50 11.88
C SER A 210 -7.61 -5.06 12.34
N SER A 211 -6.93 -4.22 11.54
CA SER A 211 -6.77 -2.80 11.81
C SER A 211 -8.06 -1.99 11.58
#